data_AF-A0AAU7C804-F1
#
_entry.id   AF-A0AAU7C804-F1
#
_cell.length_a   1.000
_cell.length_b   1.000
_cell.length_c   1.000
_cell.angle_alpha   90.00
_cell.angle_beta   90.00
_cell.angle_gamma   90.00
#
_symmetry.space_group_name_H-M   'P 1'
#
loop_
_entity.id
_entity.type
_entity.pdbx_description
1 polymer ?
#
loop_
_entity_poly.entity_id
_entity_poly.type
_entity_poly.pdbx_seq_one_letter_code
_entity_poly.pdbx_strand_id
1 'polypeptide(L)'
;MEGIRDQLPPTPHYQWVHESGWTVWELEPDQADDFLHQTDLFVAKSANPTMWITAHTGEAFYSERFTRCGETFCYIKIDLSEGLADSSFTDKSEIEHAIDSALIPHRLGCQIGGGMGLRYAYIDLALTDVSAAITAIRDCLRAGSIPKRSWILFFDADLATEWVGLYDDTPPPPLLLSDEA
;
A
#
# COMPACT_ATOMS: atom_id res chain seq x y z
N MET A 1 25.86 0.21 24.49
CA MET A 1 25.09 -0.95 23.97
C MET A 1 23.98 -0.34 23.16
N GLU A 2 24.10 -0.34 21.84
CA GLU A 2 23.02 0.15 20.96
C GLU A 2 21.83 -0.79 21.14
N GLY A 3 20.64 -0.23 21.36
CA GLY A 3 19.42 -1.00 21.48
C GLY A 3 19.09 -1.69 20.15
N ILE A 4 18.27 -2.74 20.17
CA ILE A 4 17.82 -3.41 18.94
C ILE A 4 17.14 -2.41 17.99
N ARG A 5 16.42 -1.42 18.53
CA ARG A 5 15.80 -0.33 17.76
C ARG A 5 16.82 0.62 17.11
N ASP A 6 18.05 0.68 17.59
CA ASP A 6 19.08 1.57 17.04
C ASP A 6 19.69 1.04 15.74
N GLN A 7 19.45 -0.23 15.42
CA GLN A 7 19.85 -0.86 14.17
C GLN A 7 18.84 -0.60 13.03
N LEU A 8 17.67 -0.02 13.34
CA LEU A 8 16.64 0.29 12.37
C LEU A 8 16.91 1.63 11.66
N PRO A 9 16.39 1.81 10.43
CA PRO A 9 16.54 3.06 9.68
C PRO A 9 16.21 4.29 10.53
N PRO A 10 17.16 5.24 10.67
CA PRO A 10 17.02 6.38 11.56
C PRO A 10 16.22 7.55 10.96
N THR A 11 15.89 7.44 9.68
CA THR A 11 15.15 8.43 8.90
C THR A 11 13.96 7.75 8.23
N PRO A 12 12.82 8.46 8.10
CA PRO A 12 11.63 7.93 7.45
C PRO A 12 11.86 7.70 5.95
N HIS A 13 11.11 6.77 5.36
CA HIS A 13 11.26 6.30 3.98
C HIS A 13 11.22 7.44 2.96
N TYR A 14 10.37 8.46 3.16
CA TYR A 14 10.25 9.59 2.24
C TYR A 14 11.55 10.37 2.04
N GLN A 15 12.55 10.23 2.93
CA GLN A 15 13.83 10.91 2.82
C GLN A 15 14.85 10.17 1.94
N TRP A 16 14.66 8.87 1.70
CA TRP A 16 15.68 8.03 1.06
C TRP A 16 15.15 7.04 0.02
N VAL A 17 13.82 6.87 -0.10
CA VAL A 17 13.22 5.88 -1.02
C VAL A 17 13.60 6.12 -2.49
N HIS A 18 13.73 7.38 -2.92
CA HIS A 18 14.10 7.71 -4.30
C HIS A 18 15.56 7.37 -4.64
N GLU A 19 16.42 7.21 -3.63
CA GLU A 19 17.83 6.82 -3.78
C GLU A 19 18.02 5.30 -3.61
N SER A 20 16.93 4.56 -3.36
CA SER A 20 16.98 3.14 -3.06
C SER A 20 17.01 2.26 -4.31
N GLY A 21 17.67 1.11 -4.18
CA GLY A 21 17.52 0.02 -5.13
C GLY A 21 16.15 -0.64 -4.96
N TRP A 22 15.50 -0.95 -6.09
CA TRP A 22 14.22 -1.65 -6.10
C TRP A 22 14.45 -3.14 -6.31
N THR A 23 13.85 -3.97 -5.45
CA THR A 23 13.73 -5.41 -5.73
C THR A 23 12.41 -5.65 -6.43
N VAL A 24 12.42 -6.51 -7.45
CA VAL A 24 11.25 -6.90 -8.24
C VAL A 24 11.04 -8.41 -8.11
N TRP A 25 9.80 -8.82 -7.91
CA TRP A 25 9.37 -10.22 -7.88
C TRP A 25 8.39 -10.47 -9.00
N GLU A 26 8.57 -11.60 -9.69
CA GLU A 26 7.57 -12.21 -10.55
C GLU A 26 6.91 -13.34 -9.76
N LEU A 27 5.59 -13.40 -9.79
CA LEU A 27 4.76 -14.28 -8.96
C LEU A 27 3.74 -15.00 -9.86
N GLU A 28 3.30 -16.17 -9.42
CA GLU A 28 2.30 -16.99 -10.11
C GLU A 28 1.06 -17.14 -9.23
N PRO A 29 0.15 -16.13 -9.20
CA PRO A 29 -1.05 -16.18 -8.38
C PRO A 29 -2.08 -17.14 -8.97
N ASP A 30 -2.81 -17.83 -8.08
CA ASP A 30 -3.96 -18.65 -8.47
C ASP A 30 -5.11 -17.77 -8.97
N GLN A 31 -5.89 -18.28 -9.92
CA GLN A 31 -7.11 -17.59 -10.39
C GLN A 31 -8.22 -17.70 -9.34
N ALA A 32 -8.93 -16.60 -9.10
CA ALA A 32 -10.12 -16.54 -8.26
C ALA A 32 -11.08 -15.44 -8.73
N ASP A 33 -12.34 -15.50 -8.31
CA ASP A 33 -13.36 -14.50 -8.65
C ASP A 33 -13.09 -13.14 -7.96
N ASP A 34 -12.54 -13.20 -6.75
CA ASP A 34 -12.05 -12.05 -6.00
C ASP A 34 -10.83 -12.47 -5.16
N PHE A 35 -10.06 -11.49 -4.70
CA PHE A 35 -8.76 -11.72 -4.08
C PHE A 35 -8.67 -11.04 -2.73
N LEU A 36 -8.18 -11.76 -1.73
CA LEU A 36 -7.92 -11.20 -0.41
C LEU A 36 -6.57 -10.47 -0.41
N HIS A 37 -6.45 -9.41 0.39
CA HIS A 37 -5.18 -8.68 0.56
C HIS A 37 -4.47 -8.42 -0.77
N GLN A 38 -3.25 -8.93 -0.96
CA GLN A 38 -2.46 -8.84 -2.20
C GLN A 38 -2.20 -10.21 -2.87
N THR A 39 -3.12 -11.19 -2.72
CA THR A 39 -2.88 -12.57 -3.15
C THR A 39 -2.88 -12.76 -4.67
N ASP A 40 -3.35 -11.78 -5.45
CA ASP A 40 -3.35 -11.84 -6.93
C ASP A 40 -2.15 -11.20 -7.59
N LEU A 41 -1.16 -10.73 -6.83
CA LEU A 41 0.06 -10.15 -7.39
C LEU A 41 0.74 -11.13 -8.35
N PHE A 42 0.95 -10.70 -9.59
CA PHE A 42 1.82 -11.41 -10.55
C PHE A 42 3.17 -10.69 -10.72
N VAL A 43 3.23 -9.40 -10.38
CA VAL A 43 4.49 -8.64 -10.31
C VAL A 43 4.44 -7.67 -9.15
N ALA A 44 5.53 -7.58 -8.40
CA ALA A 44 5.67 -6.65 -7.28
C ALA A 44 7.05 -5.99 -7.29
N LYS A 45 7.14 -4.78 -6.73
CA LYS A 45 8.39 -4.08 -6.47
C LYS A 45 8.39 -3.51 -5.04
N SER A 46 9.56 -3.42 -4.43
CA SER A 46 9.71 -2.77 -3.12
C SER A 46 11.12 -2.21 -2.94
N ALA A 47 11.19 -1.03 -2.32
CA ALA A 47 12.43 -0.44 -1.82
C ALA A 47 12.87 -1.04 -0.47
N ASN A 48 11.98 -1.81 0.19
CA ASN A 48 12.27 -2.50 1.45
C ASN A 48 11.92 -4.00 1.32
N PRO A 49 12.86 -4.82 0.81
CA PRO A 49 12.60 -6.23 0.51
C PRO A 49 12.30 -7.07 1.74
N THR A 50 12.95 -6.78 2.87
CA THR A 50 12.70 -7.48 4.12
C THR A 50 11.29 -7.24 4.62
N MET A 51 10.82 -5.98 4.58
CA MET A 51 9.43 -5.62 4.89
C MET A 51 8.45 -6.34 3.97
N TRP A 52 8.69 -6.29 2.66
CA TRP A 52 7.82 -6.93 1.68
C TRP A 52 7.72 -8.45 1.91
N ILE A 53 8.84 -9.14 2.13
CA ILE A 53 8.84 -10.58 2.42
C ILE A 53 8.01 -10.88 3.67
N THR A 54 8.23 -10.15 4.79
CA THR A 54 7.44 -10.37 6.02
C THR A 54 5.95 -10.14 5.81
N ALA A 55 5.56 -9.14 5.01
CA ALA A 55 4.16 -8.89 4.69
C ALA A 55 3.50 -10.04 3.90
N HIS A 56 4.29 -10.90 3.23
CA HIS A 56 3.80 -11.96 2.35
C HIS A 56 4.10 -13.39 2.86
N THR A 57 4.75 -13.56 4.02
CA THR A 57 5.03 -14.89 4.60
C THR A 57 3.94 -15.40 5.55
N GLY A 58 2.90 -14.61 5.82
CA GLY A 58 1.84 -14.96 6.77
C GLY A 58 2.24 -14.80 8.25
N GLU A 59 3.42 -14.23 8.51
CA GLU A 59 3.84 -13.88 9.87
C GLU A 59 3.17 -12.58 10.34
N ALA A 60 3.07 -12.40 11.66
CA ALA A 60 2.59 -11.15 12.22
C ALA A 60 3.54 -10.00 11.87
N PHE A 61 3.01 -9.00 11.17
CA PHE A 61 3.75 -7.81 10.75
C PHE A 61 3.56 -6.68 11.77
N TYR A 62 4.66 -6.02 12.12
CA TYR A 62 4.65 -4.84 13.00
C TYR A 62 5.56 -3.79 12.41
N SER A 63 5.02 -2.60 12.16
CA SER A 63 5.73 -1.52 11.46
C SER A 63 7.02 -1.13 12.17
N GLU A 64 7.01 -1.15 13.50
CA GLU A 64 8.18 -0.83 14.34
C GLU A 64 9.38 -1.79 14.17
N ARG A 65 9.23 -2.91 13.46
CA ARG A 65 10.34 -3.81 13.10
C ARG A 65 11.15 -3.32 11.90
N PHE A 66 10.63 -2.38 11.12
CA PHE A 66 11.24 -1.92 9.87
C PHE A 66 11.67 -0.46 9.91
N THR A 67 11.26 0.27 10.94
CA THR A 67 11.59 1.69 11.12
C THR A 67 11.54 2.05 12.60
N ARG A 68 12.41 2.97 13.03
CA ARG A 68 12.29 3.60 14.35
C ARG A 68 11.65 4.99 14.29
N CYS A 69 11.18 5.41 13.12
CA CYS A 69 10.62 6.73 12.87
C CYS A 69 9.11 6.83 13.14
N GLY A 70 8.50 5.75 13.63
CA GLY A 70 7.06 5.70 13.93
C GLY A 70 6.19 5.63 12.67
N GLU A 71 6.73 5.17 11.54
CA GLU A 71 5.91 5.01 10.33
C GLU A 71 4.98 3.80 10.48
N THR A 72 3.79 3.92 9.89
CA THR A 72 2.84 2.82 9.72
C THR A 72 2.88 2.36 8.27
N PHE A 73 3.08 1.07 8.04
CA PHE A 73 3.04 0.51 6.70
C PHE A 73 1.62 0.11 6.33
N CYS A 74 1.17 0.56 5.17
CA CYS A 74 -0.12 0.26 4.61
C CYS A 74 -0.02 0.14 3.09
N TYR A 75 -1.11 -0.20 2.43
CA TYR A 75 -1.15 -0.25 0.98
C TYR A 75 -2.51 0.19 0.46
N ILE A 76 -2.50 0.76 -0.74
CA ILE A 76 -3.71 1.03 -1.50
C ILE A 76 -3.98 -0.18 -2.39
N LYS A 77 -5.23 -0.66 -2.37
CA LYS A 77 -5.74 -1.69 -3.27
C LYS A 77 -6.78 -1.05 -4.18
N ILE A 78 -6.61 -1.18 -5.49
CA ILE A 78 -7.41 -0.49 -6.53
C ILE A 78 -7.99 -1.54 -7.46
N ASP A 79 -9.32 -1.64 -7.56
CA ASP A 79 -9.98 -2.54 -8.50
C ASP A 79 -9.86 -2.01 -9.93
N LEU A 80 -9.11 -2.71 -10.78
CA LEU A 80 -8.89 -2.34 -12.18
C LEU A 80 -9.72 -3.18 -13.15
N SER A 81 -10.73 -3.92 -12.66
CA SER A 81 -11.61 -4.72 -13.53
C SER A 81 -12.35 -3.89 -14.59
N GLU A 82 -12.68 -2.64 -14.29
CA GLU A 82 -13.28 -1.67 -15.23
C GLU A 82 -12.23 -0.74 -15.87
N GLY A 83 -10.95 -0.92 -15.54
CA GLY A 83 -9.85 -0.06 -15.97
C GLY A 83 -9.85 1.32 -15.32
N LEU A 84 -9.13 2.27 -15.94
CA LEU A 84 -8.98 3.66 -15.50
C LEU A 84 -9.59 4.66 -16.50
N ALA A 85 -10.53 4.23 -17.35
CA ALA A 85 -11.02 5.05 -18.46
C ALA A 85 -11.69 6.37 -18.02
N ASP A 86 -12.35 6.37 -16.86
CA ASP A 86 -12.99 7.55 -16.27
C ASP A 86 -12.09 8.30 -15.27
N SER A 87 -10.87 7.80 -15.06
CA SER A 87 -9.87 8.39 -14.18
C SER A 87 -9.00 9.39 -14.94
N SER A 88 -8.52 10.43 -14.25
CA SER A 88 -7.54 11.35 -14.83
C SER A 88 -6.13 10.76 -14.95
N PHE A 89 -5.91 9.61 -14.29
CA PHE A 89 -4.65 8.86 -14.34
C PHE A 89 -4.66 7.88 -15.51
N THR A 90 -3.60 7.92 -16.31
CA THR A 90 -3.37 7.03 -17.46
C THR A 90 -2.98 5.61 -17.02
N ASP A 91 -2.20 5.51 -15.94
CA ASP A 91 -1.69 4.24 -15.42
C ASP A 91 -1.35 4.32 -13.93
N LYS A 92 -0.92 3.17 -13.37
CA LYS A 92 -0.50 3.06 -11.96
C LYS A 92 0.66 3.99 -11.60
N SER A 93 1.58 4.27 -12.51
CA SER A 93 2.75 5.11 -12.22
C SER A 93 2.36 6.57 -12.01
N GLU A 94 1.34 7.06 -12.72
CA GLU A 94 0.78 8.39 -12.47
C GLU A 94 0.09 8.47 -11.10
N ILE A 95 -0.58 7.39 -10.66
CA ILE A 95 -1.17 7.30 -9.32
C ILE A 95 -0.07 7.33 -8.24
N GLU A 96 0.98 6.52 -8.40
CA GLU A 96 2.16 6.53 -7.50
C GLU A 96 2.75 7.95 -7.38
N HIS A 97 2.95 8.62 -8.52
CA HIS A 97 3.51 9.97 -8.55
C HIS A 97 2.61 11.02 -7.89
N ALA A 98 1.28 10.92 -8.09
CA ALA A 98 0.32 11.82 -7.49
C ALA A 98 0.28 11.66 -5.95
N ILE A 99 0.35 10.43 -5.45
CA ILE A 99 0.44 10.14 -4.02
C ILE A 99 1.72 10.73 -3.42
N ASP A 100 2.88 10.49 -4.04
CA ASP A 100 4.15 11.05 -3.56
C ASP A 100 4.11 12.58 -3.56
N SER A 101 3.53 13.20 -4.59
CA SER A 101 3.37 14.64 -4.69
C SER A 101 2.46 15.21 -3.59
N ALA A 102 1.48 14.44 -3.12
CA ALA A 102 0.60 14.82 -2.02
C ALA A 102 1.23 14.59 -0.63
N LEU A 103 2.08 13.58 -0.47
CA LEU A 103 2.60 13.17 0.84
C LEU A 103 3.96 13.77 1.18
N ILE A 104 4.92 13.72 0.25
CA ILE A 104 6.33 14.04 0.52
C ILE A 104 6.54 15.50 0.92
N PRO A 105 5.97 16.52 0.23
CA PRO A 105 6.17 17.92 0.59
C PRO A 105 5.71 18.26 2.02
N HIS A 106 4.71 17.53 2.51
CA HIS A 106 4.12 17.67 3.83
C HIS A 106 4.71 16.70 4.86
N ARG A 107 5.69 15.87 4.48
CA ARG A 107 6.34 14.86 5.32
C ARG A 107 5.35 13.86 5.92
N LEU A 108 4.31 13.51 5.16
CA LEU A 108 3.23 12.59 5.57
C LEU A 108 3.51 11.12 5.25
N GLY A 109 4.54 10.86 4.44
CA GLY A 109 4.91 9.52 3.99
C GLY A 109 5.36 9.52 2.54
N CYS A 110 5.44 8.33 1.96
CA CYS A 110 5.69 8.10 0.53
C CYS A 110 5.22 6.71 0.11
N GLN A 111 5.19 6.46 -1.19
CA GLN A 111 5.18 5.09 -1.71
C GLN A 111 6.55 4.43 -1.56
N ILE A 112 6.53 3.12 -1.32
CA ILE A 112 7.72 2.30 -1.09
C ILE A 112 7.71 1.03 -1.93
N GLY A 113 6.72 0.87 -2.82
CA GLY A 113 6.51 -0.37 -3.55
C GLY A 113 5.09 -0.57 -4.03
N GLY A 114 4.75 -1.84 -4.18
CA GLY A 114 3.46 -2.31 -4.66
C GLY A 114 3.60 -3.12 -5.94
N GLY A 115 2.51 -3.36 -6.63
CA GLY A 115 2.51 -4.30 -7.75
C GLY A 115 1.24 -4.32 -8.57
N MET A 116 1.24 -5.17 -9.58
CA MET A 116 0.07 -5.47 -10.39
C MET A 116 -0.36 -6.90 -10.08
N GLY A 117 -1.64 -7.04 -9.78
CA GLY A 117 -2.30 -8.32 -9.67
C GLY A 117 -3.22 -8.59 -10.86
N LEU A 118 -3.82 -9.78 -10.86
CA LEU A 118 -4.75 -10.22 -11.90
C LEU A 118 -5.97 -9.29 -12.03
N ARG A 119 -6.43 -8.70 -10.93
CA ARG A 119 -7.56 -7.76 -10.89
C ARG A 119 -7.18 -6.41 -10.30
N TYR A 120 -6.30 -6.40 -9.30
CA TYR A 120 -6.03 -5.22 -8.51
C TYR A 120 -4.67 -4.60 -8.82
N ALA A 121 -4.55 -3.28 -8.68
CA ALA A 121 -3.27 -2.61 -8.51
C ALA A 121 -3.02 -2.30 -7.04
N TYR A 122 -1.74 -2.40 -6.64
CA TYR A 122 -1.29 -2.23 -5.27
C TYR A 122 -0.22 -1.16 -5.17
N ILE A 123 -0.35 -0.25 -4.20
CA ILE A 123 0.67 0.77 -3.91
C ILE A 123 1.01 0.67 -2.43
N ASP A 124 2.21 0.20 -2.11
CA ASP A 124 2.67 0.08 -0.74
C ASP A 124 3.19 1.43 -0.25
N LEU A 125 2.84 1.80 0.98
CA LEU A 125 3.10 3.12 1.57
C LEU A 125 3.77 2.98 2.94
N ALA A 126 4.61 3.95 3.28
CA ALA A 126 5.07 4.21 4.65
C ALA A 126 4.57 5.59 5.09
N LEU A 127 3.67 5.63 6.08
CA LEU A 127 3.01 6.85 6.54
C LEU A 127 3.57 7.30 7.90
N THR A 128 3.93 8.57 8.03
CA THR A 128 4.44 9.16 9.29
C THR A 128 3.33 9.70 10.18
N ASP A 129 2.20 10.10 9.59
CA ASP A 129 0.98 10.51 10.26
C ASP A 129 -0.21 9.90 9.51
N VAL A 130 -0.75 8.82 10.04
CA VAL A 130 -1.79 8.02 9.38
C VAL A 130 -3.04 8.86 9.08
N SER A 131 -3.49 9.69 10.02
CA SER A 131 -4.73 10.45 9.86
C SER A 131 -4.59 11.55 8.80
N ALA A 132 -3.50 12.32 8.86
CA ALA A 132 -3.25 13.38 7.90
C ALA A 132 -2.92 12.82 6.50
N ALA A 133 -2.13 11.76 6.42
CA ALA A 133 -1.81 11.10 5.15
C ALA A 133 -3.04 10.50 4.47
N ILE A 134 -3.92 9.81 5.20
CA ILE A 134 -5.16 9.25 4.64
C ILE A 134 -6.04 10.35 4.04
N THR A 135 -6.12 11.51 4.72
CA THR A 135 -6.87 12.66 4.22
C THR A 135 -6.27 13.14 2.89
N ALA A 136 -4.95 13.35 2.84
CA ALA A 136 -4.26 13.77 1.63
C ALA A 136 -4.40 12.76 0.46
N ILE A 137 -4.29 11.46 0.75
CA ILE A 137 -4.47 10.39 -0.23
C ILE A 137 -5.89 10.39 -0.79
N ARG A 138 -6.91 10.49 0.08
CA ARG A 138 -8.31 10.55 -0.35
C ARG A 138 -8.55 11.75 -1.25
N ASP A 139 -8.13 12.94 -0.84
CA ASP A 139 -8.33 14.15 -1.62
C ASP A 139 -7.67 14.05 -3.00
N CYS A 140 -6.42 13.56 -3.03
CA CYS A 140 -5.66 13.36 -4.26
C CYS A 140 -6.32 12.34 -5.20
N LEU A 141 -6.68 11.16 -4.69
CA LEU A 141 -7.18 10.07 -5.53
C LEU A 141 -8.65 10.27 -5.94
N ARG A 142 -9.47 10.92 -5.09
CA ARG A 142 -10.83 11.35 -5.45
C ARG A 142 -10.80 12.40 -6.55
N ALA A 143 -9.87 13.36 -6.49
CA ALA A 143 -9.72 14.36 -7.54
C ALA A 143 -9.39 13.73 -8.89
N GLY A 144 -8.66 12.60 -8.89
CA GLY A 144 -8.36 11.82 -10.09
C GLY A 144 -9.40 10.76 -10.48
N SER A 145 -10.54 10.68 -9.78
CA SER A 145 -11.64 9.77 -10.10
C SER A 145 -11.24 8.28 -10.19
N ILE A 146 -10.39 7.84 -9.26
CA ILE A 146 -10.03 6.42 -9.12
C ILE A 146 -11.27 5.52 -8.94
N PRO A 147 -11.27 4.25 -9.41
CA PRO A 147 -12.38 3.32 -9.18
C PRO A 147 -12.89 3.29 -7.73
N LYS A 148 -14.21 3.20 -7.57
CA LYS A 148 -14.89 3.28 -6.26
C LYS A 148 -14.51 2.13 -5.32
N ARG A 149 -14.22 0.95 -5.88
CA ARG A 149 -13.67 -0.23 -5.18
C ARG A 149 -12.16 -0.04 -4.97
N SER A 150 -11.82 0.94 -4.14
CA SER A 150 -10.45 1.23 -3.76
C SER A 150 -10.34 1.51 -2.27
N TRP A 151 -9.31 0.96 -1.63
CA TRP A 151 -9.17 0.95 -0.19
C TRP A 151 -7.73 1.21 0.23
N ILE A 152 -7.56 1.78 1.42
CA ILE A 152 -6.30 1.75 2.17
C ILE A 152 -6.44 0.63 3.20
N LEU A 153 -5.50 -0.29 3.19
CA LEU A 153 -5.42 -1.48 4.05
C LEU A 153 -4.08 -1.49 4.78
N PHE A 154 -4.01 -2.10 5.95
CA PHE A 154 -2.81 -2.06 6.78
C PHE A 154 -2.08 -3.40 6.78
N PHE A 155 -0.74 -3.34 6.80
CA PHE A 155 0.06 -4.54 7.06
C PHE A 155 0.14 -4.86 8.54
N ASP A 156 0.11 -3.82 9.40
CA ASP A 156 0.25 -3.97 10.84
C ASP A 156 -0.81 -4.89 11.43
N ALA A 157 -0.38 -5.89 12.21
CA ALA A 157 -1.26 -6.93 12.75
C ALA A 157 -2.41 -6.35 13.59
N ASP A 158 -2.14 -5.26 14.32
CA ASP A 158 -3.14 -4.58 15.15
C ASP A 158 -4.20 -3.84 14.31
N LEU A 159 -3.91 -3.58 13.04
CA LEU A 159 -4.78 -2.85 12.10
C LEU A 159 -5.24 -3.74 10.92
N ALA A 160 -4.90 -5.02 10.91
CA ALA A 160 -5.12 -5.91 9.75
C ALA A 160 -6.60 -6.12 9.38
N THR A 161 -7.51 -5.86 10.33
CA THR A 161 -8.97 -5.90 10.10
C THR A 161 -9.59 -4.53 9.82
N GLU A 162 -8.81 -3.47 10.00
CA GLU A 162 -9.19 -2.10 9.72
C GLU A 162 -8.97 -1.78 8.24
N TRP A 163 -9.85 -0.95 7.69
CA TRP A 163 -9.73 -0.49 6.32
C TRP A 163 -10.35 0.88 6.16
N VAL A 164 -9.89 1.61 5.15
CA VAL A 164 -10.38 2.95 4.84
C VAL A 164 -10.78 3.00 3.37
N GLY A 165 -12.08 3.16 3.11
CA GLY A 165 -12.59 3.36 1.76
C GLY A 165 -12.13 4.70 1.20
N LEU A 166 -11.81 4.75 -0.10
CA LEU A 166 -11.46 6.03 -0.72
C LEU A 166 -12.67 6.94 -0.87
N TYR A 167 -13.88 6.44 -1.01
CA TYR A 167 -15.14 7.20 -1.05
C TYR A 167 -16.00 6.92 0.19
N ASP A 168 -16.96 7.80 0.48
CA ASP A 168 -17.84 7.67 1.64
C ASP A 168 -18.78 6.46 1.51
N ASP A 169 -19.05 6.04 0.28
CA ASP A 169 -19.88 4.90 -0.09
C ASP A 169 -19.08 3.76 -0.74
N THR A 170 -17.76 3.73 -0.54
CA THR A 170 -16.91 2.60 -0.95
C THR A 170 -17.40 1.32 -0.25
N PRO A 171 -17.71 0.24 -1.01
CA PRO A 171 -18.11 -1.03 -0.40
C PRO A 171 -16.96 -1.65 0.41
N PRO A 172 -17.21 -2.57 1.35
CA PRO A 172 -16.15 -3.22 2.11
C PRO A 172 -15.19 -4.01 1.18
N PRO A 173 -13.88 -4.05 1.50
CA PRO A 173 -12.93 -4.88 0.77
C PRO A 173 -13.17 -6.37 1.04
N PRO A 174 -12.74 -7.25 0.12
CA PRO A 174 -12.68 -8.69 0.37
C PRO A 174 -11.55 -8.96 1.39
N LEU A 175 -11.92 -9.09 2.67
CA LEU A 175 -11.01 -9.34 3.80
C LEU A 175 -11.08 -10.76 4.37
N LEU A 176 -12.16 -11.46 4.08
CA LEU A 176 -12.38 -12.84 4.48
C LEU A 176 -12.87 -13.59 3.25
N LEU A 177 -12.49 -14.87 3.14
CA LEU A 177 -13.20 -15.76 2.22
C LEU A 177 -14.66 -15.73 2.64
N SER A 178 -15.56 -15.40 1.72
CA SER A 178 -16.97 -15.61 1.97
C SER A 178 -17.15 -17.11 2.22
N ASP A 179 -17.50 -17.48 3.45
CA ASP A 179 -18.07 -18.81 3.69
C ASP A 179 -19.23 -18.96 2.70
N GLU A 180 -19.10 -19.93 1.80
CA GLU A 180 -20.11 -20.21 0.78
C GLU A 180 -21.50 -20.28 1.43
N ALA A 181 -22.46 -19.55 0.85
CA ALA A 181 -23.88 -19.74 1.10
C ALA A 181 -24.48 -20.63 0.01
#